data_AF-A0A316QWR8-F1
#
_entry.id   AF-A0A316QWR8-F1
#
_cell.length_a   1.000
_cell.length_b   1.000
_cell.length_c   1.000
_cell.angle_alpha   90.00
_cell.angle_beta   90.00
_cell.angle_gamma   90.00
#
_symmetry.space_group_name_H-M   'P 1'
#
loop_
_entity.id
_entity.type
_entity.pdbx_description
1 polymer ?
#
loop_
_entity_poly.entity_id
_entity_poly.type
_entity_poly.pdbx_seq_one_letter_code
_entity_poly.pdbx_strand_id
1 'polypeptide(L)'
;MARTGKNTWSLFLLLLAGIVLGSFIAHLTAGVSALSWLSYGKTFGLSSPIVLDLGVLVLTFGLTIKFTIASIIGIIIAAIIYRLL
;
A
#
# COMPACT_ATOMS: atom_id res chain seq x y z
N MET A 1 -9.22 4.53 31.33
CA MET A 1 -7.88 4.83 30.76
C MET A 1 -7.33 3.55 30.16
N ALA A 2 -7.58 3.29 28.87
CA ALA A 2 -7.05 2.11 28.21
C ALA A 2 -5.54 2.29 28.02
N ARG A 3 -4.74 1.66 28.88
CA ARG A 3 -3.35 1.38 28.58
C ARG A 3 -3.36 0.32 27.49
N THR A 4 -3.43 0.74 26.24
CA THR A 4 -3.22 -0.15 25.09
C THR A 4 -1.81 -0.68 25.22
N GLY A 5 -1.69 -1.93 25.70
CA GLY A 5 -0.43 -2.62 25.76
C GLY A 5 0.23 -2.52 24.40
N LYS A 6 1.47 -2.05 24.39
CA LYS A 6 2.33 -1.80 23.23
C LYS A 6 2.33 -3.03 22.32
N ASN A 7 1.37 -3.08 21.40
CA ASN A 7 0.98 -4.26 20.66
C ASN A 7 1.44 -4.08 19.22
N THR A 8 2.41 -4.90 18.84
CA THR A 8 2.94 -4.98 17.47
C THR A 8 1.80 -5.10 16.43
N TRP A 9 0.68 -5.70 16.83
CA TRP A 9 -0.55 -5.79 16.02
C TRP A 9 -1.20 -4.44 15.70
N SER A 10 -1.30 -3.49 16.64
CA SER A 10 -1.86 -2.17 16.31
C SER A 10 -0.92 -1.36 15.43
N LEU A 11 0.40 -1.48 15.61
CA LEU A 11 1.38 -0.88 14.70
C LEU A 11 1.17 -1.43 13.28
N PHE A 12 1.09 -2.75 13.14
CA PHE A 12 0.89 -3.39 11.84
C PHE A 12 -0.40 -2.93 11.15
N LEU A 13 -1.52 -2.87 11.87
CA LEU A 13 -2.79 -2.38 11.34
C LEU A 13 -2.74 -0.89 10.96
N LEU A 14 -2.07 -0.06 11.78
CA LEU A 14 -1.88 1.36 11.46
C LEU A 14 -1.03 1.55 10.20
N LEU A 15 0.03 0.76 10.03
CA LEU A 15 0.84 0.80 8.82
C LEU A 15 0.04 0.38 7.58
N LEU A 16 -0.73 -0.71 7.65
CA LEU A 16 -1.61 -1.12 6.56
C LEU A 16 -2.63 -0.03 6.22
N ALA A 17 -3.26 0.58 7.22
CA ALA A 17 -4.20 1.68 7.03
C ALA A 17 -3.51 2.89 6.37
N GLY A 18 -2.31 3.26 6.82
CA GLY A 18 -1.51 4.34 6.24
C GLY A 18 -1.18 4.11 4.77
N ILE A 19 -0.81 2.87 4.39
CA ILE A 19 -0.53 2.50 3.00
C ILE A 19 -1.79 2.61 2.13
N VAL A 20 -2.93 2.10 2.60
CA VAL A 20 -4.21 2.15 1.89
C VAL A 20 -4.67 3.59 1.69
N LEU A 21 -4.62 4.41 2.75
CA LEU A 21 -4.97 5.83 2.68
C LEU A 21 -4.03 6.61 1.75
N GLY A 22 -2.72 6.38 1.86
CA GLY A 22 -1.75 7.02 0.97
C GLY A 22 -1.95 6.63 -0.49
N SER A 23 -2.27 5.36 -0.78
CA SER A 23 -2.59 4.92 -2.14
C SER A 23 -3.85 5.59 -2.69
N PHE A 24 -4.87 5.79 -1.86
CA PHE A 24 -6.09 6.48 -2.25
C PHE A 24 -5.81 7.96 -2.59
N ILE A 25 -5.02 8.65 -1.75
CA ILE A 25 -4.57 10.03 -2.02
C ILE A 25 -3.81 10.10 -3.34
N ALA A 26 -2.83 9.21 -3.56
CA ALA A 26 -2.12 9.15 -4.84
C ALA A 26 -3.07 8.97 -6.04
N HIS A 27 -4.15 8.22 -5.90
CA HIS A 27 -5.08 8.03 -7.00
C HIS A 27 -5.88 9.31 -7.29
N LEU A 28 -6.33 10.01 -6.24
CA LEU A 28 -7.06 11.27 -6.36
C LEU A 28 -6.18 12.42 -6.88
N THR A 29 -4.92 12.47 -6.48
CA THR A 29 -4.00 13.55 -6.86
C THR A 29 -3.37 13.34 -8.24
N ALA A 30 -3.56 12.19 -8.87
CA ALA A 30 -2.99 11.87 -10.18
C ALA A 30 -3.45 12.83 -11.29
N GLY A 31 -4.65 13.40 -11.16
CA GLY A 31 -5.20 14.37 -12.12
C GLY A 31 -4.78 15.83 -11.90
N VAL A 32 -4.10 16.13 -10.79
CA VAL A 32 -3.70 17.51 -10.44
C VAL A 32 -2.22 17.70 -10.77
N SER A 33 -1.90 18.52 -11.78
CA SER A 33 -0.52 18.69 -12.27
C SER A 33 0.50 18.99 -11.17
N ALA A 34 0.12 19.80 -10.17
CA ALA A 34 0.97 20.16 -9.04
C ALA A 34 1.19 19.03 -8.01
N LEU A 35 0.27 18.06 -7.90
CA LEU A 35 0.34 16.94 -6.94
C LEU A 35 0.49 15.57 -7.64
N SER A 36 0.59 15.54 -8.96
CA SER A 36 0.84 14.34 -9.77
C SER A 36 2.06 13.55 -9.29
N TRP A 37 2.98 14.24 -8.61
CA TRP A 37 4.17 13.61 -8.05
C TRP A 37 3.89 12.66 -6.88
N LEU A 38 2.81 12.84 -6.13
CA LEU A 38 2.39 11.89 -5.08
C LEU A 38 2.06 10.52 -5.67
N SER A 39 1.59 10.51 -6.91
CA SER A 39 1.18 9.32 -7.66
C SER A 39 2.35 8.62 -8.33
N TYR A 40 3.54 9.25 -8.37
CA TYR A 40 4.76 8.56 -8.79
C TYR A 40 4.99 7.37 -7.88
N GLY A 41 5.30 6.24 -8.50
CA GLY A 41 5.46 5.00 -7.80
C GLY A 41 6.06 3.95 -8.71
N LYS A 42 6.70 2.97 -8.07
CA LYS A 42 7.21 1.79 -8.76
C LYS A 42 6.24 0.64 -8.52
N THR A 43 5.93 -0.02 -9.61
CA THR A 43 5.11 -1.22 -9.58
C THR A 43 6.05 -2.41 -9.47
N PHE A 44 5.93 -3.13 -8.35
CA PHE A 44 6.62 -4.39 -8.09
C PHE A 44 5.63 -5.52 -8.29
N GLY A 45 6.03 -6.58 -8.97
CA GLY A 45 5.13 -7.68 -9.20
C GLY A 45 5.72 -8.71 -10.13
N LEU A 46 4.91 -9.71 -10.43
CA LEU A 46 5.22 -10.69 -11.45
C LEU A 46 5.15 -10.01 -12.82
N SER A 47 6.31 -9.74 -13.42
CA SER A 47 6.42 -9.17 -14.77
C SER A 47 5.82 -10.09 -15.83
N SER A 48 5.91 -11.40 -15.59
CA SER A 48 5.26 -12.44 -16.37
C SER A 48 4.31 -13.20 -15.45
N PRO A 49 3.00 -13.18 -15.72
CA PRO A 49 2.03 -13.94 -14.94
C PRO A 49 2.42 -15.42 -14.94
N ILE A 50 2.27 -16.09 -13.80
CA ILE A 50 2.49 -17.52 -13.72
C ILE A 50 1.26 -18.19 -14.31
N VAL A 51 1.40 -18.76 -15.50
CA VAL A 51 0.33 -19.47 -16.19
C VAL A 51 0.49 -20.96 -15.91
N LEU A 52 -0.48 -21.54 -15.21
CA LEU A 52 -0.61 -22.97 -15.01
C LEU A 52 -1.66 -23.51 -15.98
N ASP A 53 -1.22 -24.27 -16.97
CA ASP A 53 -2.07 -24.92 -17.96
C ASP A 53 -2.26 -26.39 -17.59
N LEU A 54 -3.51 -26.78 -17.35
CA LEU A 54 -3.90 -28.15 -17.02
C LEU A 54 -4.54 -28.88 -18.21
N GLY A 55 -4.52 -28.29 -19.41
CA GLY A 55 -5.08 -28.84 -20.65
C GLY A 55 -6.60 -28.70 -20.80
N VAL A 56 -7.35 -28.65 -19.70
CA VAL A 56 -8.80 -28.37 -19.65
C VAL A 56 -9.15 -27.04 -18.98
N LEU A 57 -8.19 -26.48 -18.24
CA LEU A 57 -8.33 -25.26 -17.45
C LEU A 57 -6.98 -24.53 -17.43
N VAL A 58 -7.02 -23.21 -17.65
CA VAL A 58 -5.85 -22.34 -17.52
C VAL A 58 -6.05 -21.42 -16.32
N LEU A 59 -5.10 -21.46 -15.39
CA LEU A 59 -5.04 -20.58 -14.23
C LEU A 59 -3.88 -19.60 -14.38
N THR A 60 -4.17 -18.30 -14.32
CA THR A 60 -3.16 -17.25 -14.42
C THR A 60 -3.03 -16.53 -13.08
N PHE A 61 -1.89 -16.70 -12.43
CA PHE A 61 -1.57 -16.01 -11.18
C PHE A 61 -0.77 -14.74 -11.49
N GLY A 62 -1.42 -13.59 -11.32
CA GLY A 62 -0.79 -12.27 -11.36
C GLY A 62 -0.74 -11.67 -9.97
N LEU A 63 0.42 -11.15 -9.57
CA LEU A 63 0.60 -10.39 -8.33
C LEU A 63 1.32 -9.09 -8.65
N THR A 64 0.65 -7.96 -8.40
CA THR A 64 1.17 -6.63 -8.69
C THR A 64 0.90 -5.71 -7.50
N ILE A 65 1.96 -5.12 -6.97
CA ILE A 65 1.95 -4.20 -5.83
C ILE A 65 2.57 -2.89 -6.29
N LYS A 66 1.78 -1.81 -6.27
CA LYS A 66 2.26 -0.47 -6.61
C LYS A 66 2.55 0.30 -5.33
N PHE A 67 3.81 0.70 -5.13
CA PHE A 67 4.19 1.61 -4.06
C PHE A 67 4.33 3.03 -4.62
N THR A 68 3.51 3.95 -4.12
CA THR A 68 3.55 5.37 -4.49
C THR A 68 4.24 6.21 -3.43
N ILE A 69 4.69 7.41 -3.79
CA ILE A 69 5.25 8.38 -2.84
C ILE A 69 4.20 8.75 -1.78
N ALA A 70 2.93 8.87 -2.16
CA ALA A 70 1.84 9.08 -1.20
C ALA A 70 1.69 7.93 -0.19
N SER A 71 1.86 6.67 -0.60
CA SER A 71 1.87 5.52 0.31
C SER A 71 3.02 5.57 1.31
N ILE A 72 4.21 6.02 0.88
CA ILE A 72 5.37 6.21 1.78
C ILE A 72 5.04 7.29 2.82
N ILE A 73 4.45 8.42 2.40
CA ILE A 73 4.01 9.48 3.32
C ILE A 73 2.98 8.94 4.31
N GLY A 74 2.01 8.15 3.85
CA GLY A 74 1.01 7.51 4.71
C GLY A 74 1.61 6.59 5.77
N ILE A 75 2.65 5.83 5.44
CA ILE A 75 3.43 5.01 6.39
C ILE A 75 4.08 5.89 7.46
N ILE A 76 4.73 6.98 7.06
CA ILE A 76 5.43 7.89 7.99
C ILE A 76 4.42 8.51 8.97
N ILE A 77 3.27 8.97 8.48
CA ILE A 77 2.20 9.53 9.31
C ILE A 77 1.67 8.47 10.28
N ALA A 78 1.41 7.24 9.82
CA ALA A 78 0.95 6.15 10.67
C ALA A 78 1.96 5.81 11.78
N ALA A 79 3.26 5.83 11.48
CA ALA A 79 4.32 5.61 12.47
C ALA A 79 4.39 6.74 13.52
N ILE A 80 4.18 8.01 13.09
CA ILE A 80 4.11 9.15 14.01
C ILE A 80 2.90 9.03 14.93
N ILE A 81 1.72 8.69 14.40
CA ILE A 81 0.50 8.47 15.20
C ILE A 81 0.70 7.34 16.20
N TYR A 82 1.32 6.23 15.79
CA TYR A 82 1.64 5.13 16.70
C TYR A 82 2.61 5.55 17.81
N ARG A 83 3.55 6.47 17.54
CA ARG A 83 4.47 6.99 18.57
C ARG A 83 3.79 7.94 19.55
N LEU A 84 2.72 8.60 19.14
CA LEU A 84 1.91 9.50 19.97
C LEU A 84 0.87 8.74 20.83
N LEU A 85 0.53 7.50 20.45
CA LEU A 85 -0.40 6.61 21.16
C LEU A 85 0.30 5.82 22.28
#